data_AF-A0A3D9L4L1-F1
#
_entry.id   AF-A0A3D9L4L1-F1
#
_cell.length_a   1.000
_cell.length_b   1.000
_cell.length_c   1.000
_cell.angle_alpha   90.00
_cell.angle_beta   90.00
_cell.angle_gamma   90.00
#
_symmetry.space_group_name_H-M   'P 1'
#
loop_
_entity.id
_entity.type
_entity.pdbx_description
1 polymer ?
#
loop_
_entity_poly.entity_id
_entity_poly.type
_entity_poly.pdbx_seq_one_letter_code
_entity_poly.pdbx_strand_id
1 'polypeptide(L)'
;MTLKDLINNHDFLSVKSELARLYTDEQEQLDAYGDVFSQLRVMPEALSDITIRLTEIIDEDESYINVDGYYTDGTVDELSGNDALALDFTPWSQWLGMKIDTCALRDFTELEIIAHCLYEMTFISFDQEEIQSKWDELKRTVDEYEKMLPEERQANTISLEDFLKEIDDEHEEDEN
;
A
#
# COMPACT_ATOMS: atom_id res chain seq x y z
N MET A 1 14.03 -14.29 5.18
CA MET A 1 14.44 -13.11 4.40
C MET A 1 13.42 -12.03 4.67
N THR A 2 13.85 -10.89 5.17
CA THR A 2 13.00 -9.70 5.35
C THR A 2 13.12 -8.78 4.14
N LEU A 3 12.23 -7.79 4.05
CA LEU A 3 12.42 -6.71 3.06
C LEU A 3 13.74 -5.97 3.30
N LYS A 4 14.14 -5.76 4.57
CA LYS A 4 15.43 -5.15 4.89
C LYS A 4 16.61 -5.94 4.32
N ASP A 5 16.58 -7.26 4.41
CA ASP A 5 17.62 -8.12 3.82
C ASP A 5 17.73 -7.86 2.31
N LEU A 6 16.60 -7.82 1.60
CA LEU A 6 16.54 -7.58 0.16
C LEU A 6 17.12 -6.20 -0.21
N ILE A 7 16.66 -5.14 0.46
CA ILE A 7 17.12 -3.76 0.25
C ILE A 7 18.63 -3.62 0.50
N ASN A 8 19.17 -4.32 1.49
CA ASN A 8 20.60 -4.25 1.80
C ASN A 8 21.49 -5.01 0.81
N ASN A 9 20.97 -6.08 0.21
CA ASN A 9 21.72 -6.97 -0.68
C ASN A 9 21.71 -6.53 -2.15
N HIS A 10 20.92 -5.50 -2.51
CA HIS A 10 20.83 -4.99 -3.87
C HIS A 10 21.23 -3.51 -3.97
N ASP A 11 21.60 -3.10 -5.18
CA ASP A 11 21.85 -1.72 -5.52
C ASP A 11 20.62 -1.10 -6.21
N PHE A 12 20.49 0.21 -6.07
CA PHE A 12 19.35 0.92 -6.66
C PHE A 12 19.35 0.92 -8.19
N LEU A 13 20.49 0.80 -8.87
CA LEU A 13 20.52 0.84 -10.34
C LEU A 13 19.83 -0.40 -10.92
N SER A 14 20.05 -1.56 -10.31
CA SER A 14 19.37 -2.80 -10.65
C SER A 14 17.86 -2.70 -10.38
N VAL A 15 17.47 -2.18 -9.20
CA VAL A 15 16.07 -1.98 -8.82
C VAL A 15 15.37 -0.96 -9.72
N LYS A 16 16.01 0.16 -10.05
CA LYS A 16 15.49 1.20 -10.95
C LYS A 16 15.22 0.64 -12.34
N SER A 17 16.09 -0.25 -12.83
CA SER A 17 15.89 -0.90 -14.13
C SER A 17 14.65 -1.80 -14.11
N GLU A 18 14.40 -2.46 -12.99
CA GLU A 18 13.22 -3.31 -12.78
C GLU A 18 11.93 -2.49 -12.65
N LEU A 19 11.94 -1.42 -11.84
CA LEU A 19 10.84 -0.46 -11.74
C LEU A 19 10.46 0.11 -13.10
N ALA A 20 11.46 0.56 -13.88
CA ALA A 20 11.23 1.11 -15.22
C ALA A 20 10.61 0.10 -16.20
N ARG A 21 10.87 -1.20 -16.00
CA ARG A 21 10.31 -2.29 -16.81
C ARG A 21 8.88 -2.63 -16.42
N LEU A 22 8.61 -2.69 -15.12
CA LEU A 22 7.32 -3.10 -14.55
C LEU A 22 6.29 -1.97 -14.59
N TYR A 23 6.71 -0.74 -14.30
CA TYR A 23 5.86 0.44 -14.14
C TYR A 23 6.28 1.51 -15.15
N THR A 24 5.83 1.34 -16.39
CA THR A 24 6.26 2.18 -17.52
C THR A 24 5.76 3.62 -17.47
N ASP A 25 4.70 3.87 -16.71
CA ASP A 25 4.10 5.15 -16.37
C ASP A 25 4.88 5.92 -15.29
N GLU A 26 5.69 5.22 -14.48
CA GLU A 26 6.45 5.79 -13.37
C GLU A 26 7.84 6.34 -13.76
N GLN A 27 8.13 6.46 -15.06
CA GLN A 27 9.47 6.84 -15.57
C GLN A 27 9.98 8.18 -15.03
N GLU A 28 9.09 9.16 -14.90
CA GLU A 28 9.45 10.50 -14.39
C GLU A 28 9.73 10.50 -12.89
N GLN A 29 9.27 9.47 -12.17
CA GLN A 29 9.33 9.35 -10.71
C GLN A 29 10.48 8.45 -10.24
N LEU A 30 11.23 7.81 -11.15
CA LEU A 30 12.32 6.87 -10.83
C LEU A 30 13.39 7.46 -9.91
N ASP A 31 13.63 8.77 -9.92
CA ASP A 31 14.59 9.39 -8.99
C ASP A 31 14.02 9.48 -7.57
N ALA A 32 12.71 9.70 -7.41
CA ALA A 32 12.04 9.71 -6.11
C ALA A 32 12.07 8.32 -5.45
N TYR A 33 11.90 7.24 -6.23
CA TYR A 33 12.13 5.88 -5.75
C TYR A 33 13.57 5.67 -5.24
N GLY A 34 14.55 6.35 -5.84
CA GLY A 34 15.95 6.29 -5.42
C GLY A 34 16.20 6.95 -4.07
N ASP A 35 15.51 8.06 -3.81
CA ASP A 35 15.53 8.73 -2.52
C ASP A 35 14.90 7.84 -1.45
N VAL A 36 13.73 7.24 -1.73
CA VAL A 36 13.07 6.28 -0.82
C VAL A 36 13.99 5.09 -0.55
N PHE A 37 14.52 4.43 -1.59
CA PHE A 37 15.42 3.29 -1.42
C PHE A 37 16.64 3.64 -0.56
N SER A 38 17.22 4.82 -0.75
CA SER A 38 18.35 5.30 0.04
C SER A 38 17.99 5.51 1.52
N GLN A 39 16.80 6.06 1.79
CA GLN A 39 16.27 6.17 3.15
C GLN A 39 16.05 4.79 3.79
N LEU A 40 15.43 3.86 3.07
CA LEU A 40 15.17 2.50 3.53
C LEU A 40 16.46 1.75 3.91
N ARG A 41 17.57 1.97 3.21
CA ARG A 41 18.87 1.34 3.55
C ARG A 41 19.38 1.75 4.92
N VAL A 42 19.21 3.00 5.33
CA VAL A 42 19.72 3.51 6.61
C VAL A 42 18.69 3.47 7.74
N MET A 43 17.42 3.30 7.41
CA MET A 43 16.33 3.21 8.39
C MET A 43 16.42 1.92 9.23
N PRO A 44 16.24 1.98 10.56
CA PRO A 44 16.13 0.77 11.37
C PRO A 44 14.85 0.01 11.04
N GLU A 45 14.93 -1.32 11.02
CA GLU A 45 13.74 -2.16 10.95
C GLU A 45 13.05 -2.22 12.33
N ALA A 46 11.73 -2.25 12.32
CA ALA A 46 10.89 -2.55 13.47
C ALA A 46 10.41 -4.00 13.38
N LEU A 47 10.29 -4.69 14.52
CA LEU A 47 9.72 -6.04 14.53
C LEU A 47 8.31 -6.01 13.96
N SER A 48 8.04 -6.93 13.03
CA SER A 48 6.72 -7.12 12.43
C SER A 48 6.33 -8.60 12.52
N ASP A 49 5.07 -8.85 12.84
CA ASP A 49 4.42 -10.15 12.74
C ASP A 49 3.68 -10.33 11.40
N ILE A 50 3.83 -9.37 10.47
CA ILE A 50 3.25 -9.44 9.13
C ILE A 50 4.27 -10.02 8.14
N THR A 51 3.78 -10.86 7.22
CA THR A 51 4.52 -11.35 6.05
C THR A 51 3.96 -10.71 4.79
N ILE A 52 4.84 -10.18 3.94
CA ILE A 52 4.52 -9.60 2.64
C ILE A 52 4.27 -10.72 1.64
N ARG A 53 3.15 -10.65 0.93
CA ARG A 53 2.75 -11.59 -0.11
C ARG A 53 2.54 -10.84 -1.42
N LEU A 54 3.09 -11.42 -2.49
CA LEU A 54 2.89 -10.96 -3.86
C LEU A 54 2.04 -12.01 -4.58
N THR A 55 0.96 -11.56 -5.22
CA THR A 55 0.08 -12.44 -5.99
C THR A 55 -0.18 -11.82 -7.35
N GLU A 56 0.04 -12.58 -8.42
CA GLU A 56 -0.43 -12.19 -9.75
C GLU A 56 -1.96 -12.34 -9.80
N ILE A 57 -2.64 -11.23 -10.06
CA ILE A 57 -4.07 -11.19 -10.31
C ILE A 57 -4.26 -11.10 -11.82
N ILE A 58 -5.10 -11.97 -12.35
CA ILE A 58 -5.46 -12.01 -13.76
C ILE A 58 -6.95 -11.71 -13.83
N ASP A 59 -7.29 -10.54 -14.37
CA ASP A 59 -8.64 -10.16 -14.77
C ASP A 59 -8.76 -10.26 -16.30
N GLU A 60 -9.99 -10.27 -16.83
CA GLU A 60 -10.33 -10.69 -18.20
C GLU A 60 -9.41 -10.16 -19.29
N ASP A 61 -8.93 -8.92 -19.17
CA ASP A 61 -8.06 -8.25 -20.14
C ASP A 61 -6.71 -7.78 -19.58
N GLU A 62 -6.45 -7.90 -18.28
CA GLU A 62 -5.27 -7.33 -17.61
C GLU A 62 -4.72 -8.24 -16.52
N SER A 63 -3.39 -8.29 -16.37
CA SER A 63 -2.75 -8.86 -15.19
C SER A 63 -1.92 -7.83 -14.45
N TYR A 64 -1.99 -7.88 -13.12
CA TYR A 64 -1.23 -7.01 -12.24
C TYR A 64 -0.75 -7.79 -11.02
N ILE A 65 0.26 -7.26 -10.34
CA ILE A 65 0.77 -7.85 -9.10
C ILE A 65 0.18 -7.11 -7.92
N ASN A 66 -0.58 -7.83 -7.10
CA ASN A 66 -1.07 -7.36 -5.83
C ASN A 66 0.00 -7.58 -4.75
N VAL A 67 0.27 -6.55 -3.93
CA VAL A 67 1.14 -6.62 -2.76
C VAL A 67 0.27 -6.44 -1.52
N ASP A 68 0.14 -7.48 -0.71
CA ASP A 68 -0.57 -7.42 0.56
C ASP A 68 0.27 -7.99 1.71
N GLY A 69 -0.22 -7.82 2.93
CA GLY A 69 0.31 -8.48 4.11
C GLY A 69 -0.64 -9.56 4.63
N TYR A 70 -0.10 -10.48 5.43
CA TYR A 70 -0.90 -11.34 6.29
C TYR A 70 -0.17 -11.61 7.62
N TYR A 71 -0.93 -11.85 8.69
CA TYR A 71 -0.33 -12.18 9.99
C TYR A 71 0.39 -13.54 9.93
N THR A 72 1.63 -13.57 10.39
CA THR A 72 2.52 -14.74 10.32
C THR A 72 2.00 -15.94 11.12
N ASP A 73 1.13 -15.71 12.11
CA ASP A 73 0.50 -16.77 12.89
C ASP A 73 -0.76 -17.37 12.23
N GLY A 74 -1.15 -16.85 11.05
CA GLY A 74 -2.32 -17.28 10.31
C GLY A 74 -3.63 -16.68 10.81
N THR A 75 -3.58 -15.61 11.61
CA THR A 75 -4.77 -14.85 12.00
C THR A 75 -5.51 -14.33 10.77
N VAL A 76 -6.83 -14.48 10.78
CA VAL A 76 -7.75 -14.00 9.73
C VAL A 76 -8.74 -13.03 10.34
N ASP A 77 -9.18 -12.05 9.56
CA ASP A 77 -10.23 -11.13 9.97
C ASP A 77 -11.58 -11.86 10.06
N GLU A 78 -12.24 -11.77 11.21
CA GLU A 78 -13.50 -12.50 11.45
C GLU A 78 -14.66 -11.96 10.59
N LEU A 79 -14.62 -10.67 10.23
CA LEU A 79 -15.71 -10.02 9.51
C LEU A 79 -15.70 -10.36 8.03
N SER A 80 -14.53 -10.24 7.39
CA SER A 80 -14.33 -10.49 5.96
C SER A 80 -14.02 -11.95 5.66
N GLY A 81 -13.53 -12.70 6.66
CA GLY A 81 -13.08 -14.09 6.49
C GLY A 81 -11.80 -14.24 5.67
N ASN A 82 -11.06 -13.15 5.43
CA ASN A 82 -9.78 -13.17 4.70
C ASN A 82 -8.60 -12.80 5.62
N ASP A 83 -7.39 -13.06 5.14
CA ASP A 83 -6.14 -12.80 5.87
C ASP A 83 -5.36 -11.60 5.33
N ALA A 84 -5.92 -10.90 4.33
CA ALA A 84 -5.23 -9.85 3.60
C ALA A 84 -5.24 -8.53 4.38
N LEU A 85 -4.08 -7.92 4.49
CA LEU A 85 -3.85 -6.64 5.14
C LEU A 85 -3.36 -5.64 4.09
N ALA A 86 -4.08 -4.52 3.95
CA ALA A 86 -3.58 -3.38 3.22
C ALA A 86 -2.37 -2.77 3.95
N LEU A 87 -1.35 -2.36 3.19
CA LEU A 87 -0.07 -1.93 3.75
C LEU A 87 0.25 -0.45 3.52
N ASP A 88 -0.61 0.29 2.80
CA ASP A 88 -0.34 1.65 2.28
C ASP A 88 0.07 2.67 3.35
N PHE A 89 -0.57 2.60 4.52
CA PHE A 89 -0.29 3.51 5.65
C PHE A 89 0.72 2.94 6.65
N THR A 90 1.25 1.74 6.40
CA THR A 90 2.17 1.09 7.32
C THR A 90 3.52 1.82 7.31
N PRO A 91 4.09 2.16 8.48
CA PRO A 91 5.40 2.79 8.53
C PRO A 91 6.45 1.93 7.82
N TRP A 92 7.31 2.54 7.01
CA TRP A 92 8.36 1.86 6.26
C TRP A 92 9.31 1.07 7.16
N SER A 93 9.55 1.54 8.40
CA SER A 93 10.33 0.76 9.38
C SER A 93 9.71 -0.59 9.70
N GLN A 94 8.38 -0.70 9.72
CA GLN A 94 7.67 -1.97 9.90
C GLN A 94 7.73 -2.83 8.64
N TRP A 95 7.53 -2.24 7.45
CA TRP A 95 7.75 -2.91 6.16
C TRP A 95 9.12 -3.60 6.11
N LEU A 96 10.17 -2.90 6.53
CA LEU A 96 11.54 -3.43 6.55
C LEU A 96 11.67 -4.70 7.42
N GLY A 97 10.93 -4.79 8.52
CA GLY A 97 10.94 -5.96 9.40
C GLY A 97 9.99 -7.09 8.99
N MET A 98 9.14 -6.88 7.99
CA MET A 98 8.26 -7.93 7.47
C MET A 98 9.08 -8.99 6.75
N LYS A 99 8.65 -10.25 6.89
CA LYS A 99 9.19 -11.35 6.09
C LYS A 99 8.59 -11.32 4.70
N ILE A 100 9.32 -11.84 3.73
CA ILE A 100 8.78 -12.10 2.40
C ILE A 100 8.22 -13.53 2.36
N ASP A 101 7.01 -13.67 1.83
CA ASP A 101 6.35 -14.95 1.65
C ASP A 101 7.19 -15.90 0.79
N THR A 102 7.19 -17.18 1.15
CA THR A 102 8.02 -18.18 0.46
C THR A 102 7.56 -18.46 -0.97
N CYS A 103 6.28 -18.28 -1.29
CA CYS A 103 5.80 -18.36 -2.67
C CYS A 103 6.26 -17.14 -3.46
N ALA A 104 6.22 -15.93 -2.87
CA ALA A 104 6.75 -14.74 -3.52
C ALA A 104 8.24 -14.91 -3.88
N LEU A 105 9.05 -15.44 -2.95
CA LEU A 105 10.47 -15.75 -3.19
C LEU A 105 10.73 -16.84 -4.25
N ARG A 106 9.73 -17.67 -4.55
CA ARG A 106 9.81 -18.71 -5.57
C ARG A 106 9.39 -18.18 -6.94
N ASP A 107 8.37 -17.34 -6.96
CA ASP A 107 7.65 -16.96 -8.17
C ASP A 107 8.17 -15.64 -8.76
N PHE A 108 8.81 -14.79 -7.94
CA PHE A 108 9.38 -13.51 -8.34
C PHE A 108 10.88 -13.44 -8.03
N THR A 109 11.61 -12.64 -8.80
CA THR A 109 12.99 -12.29 -8.47
C THR A 109 13.05 -11.32 -7.28
N GLU A 110 14.18 -11.31 -6.57
CA GLU A 110 14.39 -10.37 -5.47
C GLU A 110 14.26 -8.90 -5.90
N LEU A 111 14.66 -8.58 -7.14
CA LEU A 111 14.52 -7.24 -7.71
C LEU A 111 13.04 -6.88 -8.00
N GLU A 112 12.26 -7.80 -8.55
CA GLU A 112 10.82 -7.60 -8.77
C GLU A 112 10.09 -7.39 -7.43
N ILE A 113 10.43 -8.19 -6.41
CA ILE A 113 9.85 -8.04 -5.07
C ILE A 113 10.15 -6.64 -4.50
N ILE A 114 11.40 -6.18 -4.61
CA ILE A 114 11.75 -4.83 -4.16
C ILE A 114 10.98 -3.77 -4.96
N ALA A 115 10.87 -3.91 -6.28
CA ALA A 115 10.17 -2.95 -7.14
C ALA A 115 8.68 -2.85 -6.78
N HIS A 116 7.99 -3.99 -6.63
CA HIS A 116 6.59 -4.04 -6.22
C HIS A 116 6.38 -3.46 -4.81
N CYS A 117 7.26 -3.79 -3.85
CA CYS A 117 7.19 -3.22 -2.51
C CYS A 117 7.40 -1.70 -2.54
N LEU A 118 8.36 -1.19 -3.31
CA LEU A 118 8.61 0.24 -3.41
C LEU A 118 7.39 0.97 -4.00
N TYR A 119 6.83 0.45 -5.08
CA TYR A 119 5.62 1.00 -5.70
C TYR A 119 4.47 1.10 -4.69
N GLU A 120 4.18 0.00 -3.99
CA GLU A 120 3.13 -0.05 -2.96
C GLU A 120 3.40 0.92 -1.80
N MET A 121 4.64 0.93 -1.29
CA MET A 121 5.07 1.80 -0.18
C MET A 121 4.95 3.29 -0.50
N THR A 122 4.96 3.66 -1.78
CA THR A 122 4.91 5.05 -2.24
C THR A 122 3.60 5.42 -2.94
N PHE A 123 2.61 4.53 -2.96
CA PHE A 123 1.32 4.75 -3.63
C PHE A 123 0.63 6.06 -3.20
N ILE A 124 0.74 6.40 -1.91
CA ILE A 124 0.15 7.62 -1.34
C ILE A 124 1.05 8.85 -1.48
N SER A 125 2.36 8.68 -1.31
CA SER A 125 3.39 9.71 -1.39
C SER A 125 4.79 9.08 -1.30
N PHE A 126 5.82 9.78 -1.78
CA PHE A 126 7.23 9.43 -1.60
C PHE A 126 7.81 9.94 -0.27
N ASP A 127 6.98 10.52 0.61
CA ASP A 127 7.38 10.99 1.94
C ASP A 127 6.64 10.24 3.05
N GLN A 128 7.40 9.49 3.85
CA GLN A 128 6.91 8.76 5.02
C GLN A 128 6.15 9.66 6.01
N GLU A 129 6.59 10.89 6.22
CA GLU A 129 5.92 11.83 7.14
C GLU A 129 4.56 12.24 6.60
N GLU A 130 4.44 12.45 5.27
CA GLU A 130 3.17 12.76 4.63
C GLU A 130 2.19 11.59 4.71
N ILE A 131 2.66 10.36 4.48
CA ILE A 131 1.85 9.14 4.61
C ILE A 131 1.26 9.05 6.03
N GLN A 132 2.08 9.24 7.07
CA GLN A 132 1.59 9.17 8.45
C GLN A 132 0.69 10.35 8.81
N SER A 133 0.94 11.54 8.28
CA SER A 133 0.05 12.68 8.48
C SER A 133 -1.35 12.41 7.91
N LYS A 134 -1.45 11.82 6.72
CA LYS A 134 -2.73 11.41 6.12
C LYS A 134 -3.42 10.34 6.97
N TRP A 135 -2.66 9.39 7.50
CA TRP A 135 -3.20 8.36 8.39
C TRP A 135 -3.73 8.92 9.72
N ASP A 136 -3.02 9.87 10.33
CA ASP A 136 -3.44 10.53 11.56
C ASP A 136 -4.68 11.40 11.34
N GLU A 137 -4.79 12.05 10.18
CA GLU A 137 -6.00 12.77 9.78
C GLU A 137 -7.21 11.84 9.61
N LEU A 138 -7.01 10.69 8.95
CA LEU A 138 -8.05 9.69 8.79
C LEU A 138 -8.51 9.14 10.15
N LYS A 139 -7.57 8.77 11.02
CA LYS A 139 -7.88 8.33 12.39
C LYS A 139 -8.64 9.39 13.16
N ARG A 140 -8.22 10.66 13.10
CA ARG A 140 -8.92 11.76 13.78
C ARG A 140 -10.35 11.86 13.30
N THR A 141 -10.60 11.76 11.99
CA THR A 141 -11.94 11.80 11.41
C THR A 141 -12.83 10.67 11.94
N VAL A 142 -12.30 9.44 12.01
CA VAL A 142 -13.00 8.29 12.59
C VAL A 142 -13.30 8.52 14.08
N ASP A 143 -12.30 8.95 14.83
CA ASP A 143 -12.40 9.25 16.26
C ASP A 143 -13.46 10.33 16.56
N GLU A 144 -13.53 11.36 15.73
CA GLU A 144 -14.51 12.44 15.84
C GLU A 144 -15.91 11.91 15.53
N TYR A 145 -16.07 11.12 14.46
CA TYR A 145 -17.33 10.48 14.11
C TYR A 145 -17.86 9.57 15.22
N GLU A 146 -17.00 8.76 15.84
CA GLU A 146 -17.38 7.89 16.96
C GLU A 146 -17.82 8.67 18.20
N LYS A 147 -17.34 9.90 18.40
CA LYS A 147 -17.70 10.76 19.53
C LYS A 147 -18.95 11.61 19.28
N MET A 148 -19.40 11.75 18.02
CA MET A 148 -20.61 12.52 17.67
C MET A 148 -21.89 11.89 18.24
N LEU A 149 -22.85 12.74 18.60
CA LEU A 149 -24.21 12.30 18.93
C LEU A 149 -24.92 11.73 17.68
N PRO A 150 -25.94 10.86 17.83
CA PRO A 150 -26.65 10.29 16.68
C PRO A 150 -27.21 11.32 15.70
N GLU A 151 -27.72 12.44 16.21
CA GLU A 151 -28.25 13.54 15.39
C GLU A 151 -27.14 14.27 14.61
N GLU A 152 -25.97 14.42 15.22
CA GLU A 152 -24.79 15.02 14.57
C GLU A 152 -24.21 14.08 13.52
N ARG A 153 -24.18 12.76 13.77
CA ARG A 153 -23.75 11.78 12.77
C ARG A 153 -24.66 11.84 11.55
N GLN A 154 -25.97 11.83 11.75
CA GLN A 154 -26.93 11.90 10.64
C GLN A 154 -26.81 13.20 9.83
N ALA A 155 -26.45 14.31 10.48
CA ALA A 155 -26.22 15.58 9.78
C ALA A 155 -24.88 15.66 9.03
N ASN A 156 -23.88 14.88 9.44
CA ASN A 156 -22.52 14.88 8.87
C ASN A 156 -22.25 13.66 7.96
N THR A 157 -23.25 12.83 7.69
CA THR A 157 -23.16 11.70 6.76
C THR A 157 -24.29 11.75 5.77
N ILE A 158 -24.05 11.29 4.54
CA ILE A 158 -25.10 11.04 3.56
C ILE A 158 -25.37 9.55 3.47
N SER A 159 -26.57 9.17 3.00
CA SER A 159 -26.82 7.75 2.72
C SER A 159 -26.08 7.32 1.45
N LEU A 160 -25.80 6.03 1.32
CA LEU A 160 -25.18 5.49 0.10
C LEU A 160 -26.06 5.74 -1.14
N GLU A 161 -27.38 5.67 -0.98
CA GLU A 161 -28.32 5.94 -2.07
C GLU A 161 -28.26 7.41 -2.53
N ASP A 162 -28.19 8.34 -1.59
CA ASP A 162 -28.08 9.77 -1.90
C ASP A 162 -26.72 10.10 -2.53
N PHE A 163 -25.63 9.51 -2.04
CA PHE A 163 -24.29 9.66 -2.61
C PHE A 163 -24.22 9.19 -4.07
N LEU A 164 -24.75 8.00 -4.36
CA LEU A 164 -24.75 7.45 -5.72
C LEU A 164 -25.55 8.34 -6.66
N LYS A 165 -26.66 8.90 -6.18
CA LYS A 165 -27.47 9.82 -6.96
C LYS A 165 -26.73 11.14 -7.26
N GLU A 166 -26.00 11.70 -6.31
CA GLU A 166 -25.18 12.91 -6.55
C GLU A 166 -24.12 12.66 -7.62
N ILE A 167 -23.44 11.51 -7.59
CA ILE A 167 -22.45 11.14 -8.61
C ILE A 167 -23.10 10.98 -10.00
N ASP A 168 -24.25 10.30 -10.09
CA ASP A 168 -24.97 10.12 -11.36
C ASP A 168 -25.45 11.46 -11.94
N ASP A 169 -25.97 12.36 -11.08
CA ASP A 169 -26.45 13.69 -11.48
C ASP A 169 -25.28 14.59 -11.94
N GLU A 170 -24.08 14.50 -11.33
CA GLU A 170 -22.87 15.23 -11.76
C GLU A 170 -22.35 14.75 -13.14
N HIS A 171 -22.46 13.46 -13.44
CA HIS A 171 -22.08 12.91 -14.74
C HIS A 171 -23.02 13.32 -15.89
N GLU A 172 -24.30 13.64 -15.62
CA GLU A 172 -25.24 14.14 -16.64
C GLU A 172 -25.02 15.63 -16.99
N GLU A 173 -24.37 16.42 -16.12
CA GLU A 173 -24.08 17.84 -16.37
C GLU A 173 -22.82 18.08 -17.23
N ASP A 174 -21.84 17.16 -17.20
CA ASP A 174 -20.60 17.24 -17.99
C ASP A 174 -20.76 16.77 -19.47
N GLU A 175 -21.91 16.19 -19.84
CA GLU A 175 -22.22 15.76 -21.21
C GLU A 175 -23.06 16.77 -22.04
N ASN A 176 -23.34 17.98 -21.53
CA ASN A 176 -24.07 19.05 -22.24
C ASN A 176 -23.21 20.28 -22.60
#